data_AF-A0A6C0JVC3-F1
#
_entry.id   AF-A0A6C0JVC3-F1
#
_cell.length_a   1.000
_cell.length_b   1.000
_cell.length_c   1.000
_cell.angle_alpha   90.00
_cell.angle_beta   90.00
_cell.angle_gamma   90.00
#
_symmetry.space_group_name_H-M   'P 1'
#
loop_
_entity.id
_entity.type
_entity.pdbx_description
1 polymer ?
#
loop_
_entity_poly.entity_id
_entity_poly.type
_entity_poly.pdbx_seq_one_letter_code
_entity_poly.pdbx_strand_id
1 'polypeptide(L)'
;MEQKLIDSSKYKISMYSLDTRFSDSRTPVNSEFRVTVPTPIKNVMRLRLSSVEIPLVEHVFSIERGNLTFTLSMTQFSPPYNTTVYTVGPIPEGNYTADSLCSAVQLALCQINSNFTVTADPISGFVTIKNSAVEFTIDFNSLITSIASRLTNWGLGYYLGFRSRVVVGTFNNMVYIVTGTSTVSVSPTPYYILELRCPDSIVGLYHRVDKNSYVEGFAKVILRGNSYQIQFDDGSNLLRKEMNFLAPVTVPYFQVRLTDPWGTPVNMLNNDWSLTLEVTEIVNSKTYGELSRTYER
;
A
#
# COMPACT_ATOMS: atom_id res chain seq x y z
N MET A 1 -13.17 -7.23 28.28
CA MET A 1 -11.96 -6.39 28.34
C MET A 1 -12.30 -5.23 29.25
N GLU A 2 -11.81 -5.25 30.50
CA GLU A 2 -12.11 -4.18 31.45
C GLU A 2 -11.45 -2.88 30.97
N GLN A 3 -12.27 -1.91 30.59
CA GLN A 3 -11.82 -0.54 30.37
C GLN A 3 -11.40 -0.02 31.75
N LYS A 4 -10.10 -0.07 32.03
CA LYS A 4 -9.55 0.36 33.32
C LYS A 4 -10.04 1.80 33.59
N LEU A 5 -10.81 1.98 34.66
CA LEU A 5 -11.38 3.27 35.03
C LEU A 5 -10.26 4.31 35.08
N ILE A 6 -10.47 5.38 34.34
CA ILE A 6 -9.50 6.45 34.19
C ILE A 6 -9.75 7.42 35.33
N ASP A 7 -8.71 7.68 36.12
CA ASP A 7 -8.78 8.59 37.26
C ASP A 7 -9.02 10.01 36.74
N SER A 8 -10.29 10.41 36.70
CA SER A 8 -10.73 11.71 36.20
C SER A 8 -10.21 12.89 37.05
N SER A 9 -9.70 12.62 38.27
CA SER A 9 -9.01 13.63 39.06
C SER A 9 -7.61 13.94 38.54
N LYS A 10 -7.03 13.05 37.71
CA LYS A 10 -5.67 13.15 37.15
C LYS A 10 -5.65 13.37 35.66
N TYR A 11 -6.56 12.74 34.92
CA TYR A 11 -6.54 12.72 33.47
C TYR A 11 -7.87 13.18 32.89
N LYS A 12 -7.78 13.88 31.77
CA LYS A 12 -8.91 14.21 30.90
C LYS A 12 -8.70 13.52 29.56
N ILE A 13 -9.78 12.92 29.04
CA ILE A 13 -9.76 12.28 27.73
C ILE A 13 -10.76 12.99 26.84
N SER A 14 -10.29 13.34 25.64
CA SER A 14 -11.04 14.03 24.62
C SER A 14 -10.90 13.28 23.29
N MET A 15 -11.96 13.23 22.49
CA MET A 15 -11.94 12.64 21.15
C MET A 15 -11.92 13.73 20.10
N TYR A 16 -11.11 13.56 19.06
CA TYR A 16 -10.99 14.46 17.93
C TYR A 16 -11.27 13.69 16.65
N SER A 17 -12.37 14.04 15.99
CA SER A 17 -12.71 13.53 14.67
C SER A 17 -12.05 14.42 13.61
N LEU A 18 -11.26 13.79 12.74
CA LEU A 18 -10.50 14.44 11.67
C LEU A 18 -11.01 13.89 10.34
N ASP A 19 -11.30 14.78 9.39
CA ASP A 19 -11.89 14.43 8.10
C ASP A 19 -11.26 15.32 7.02
N THR A 20 -10.85 14.72 5.91
CA THR A 20 -10.21 15.45 4.80
C THR A 20 -11.10 16.53 4.21
N ARG A 21 -12.43 16.40 4.27
CA ARG A 21 -13.37 17.42 3.77
C ARG A 21 -13.25 18.74 4.50
N PHE A 22 -12.88 18.69 5.78
CA PHE A 22 -12.80 19.84 6.68
C PHE A 22 -11.35 20.17 7.06
N SER A 23 -10.37 19.73 6.26
CA SER A 23 -8.95 20.02 6.48
C SER A 23 -8.56 21.44 6.04
N ASP A 24 -7.56 22.02 6.71
CA ASP A 24 -6.96 23.29 6.32
C ASP A 24 -6.14 23.18 5.03
N SER A 25 -5.46 22.04 4.85
CA SER A 25 -4.67 21.75 3.67
C SER A 25 -4.58 20.25 3.42
N ARG A 26 -4.47 19.85 2.15
CA ARG A 26 -4.32 18.44 1.73
C ARG A 26 -3.47 18.31 0.47
N THR A 27 -2.89 17.12 0.26
CA THR A 27 -2.16 16.79 -0.97
C THR A 27 -3.12 16.57 -2.14
N PRO A 28 -2.67 16.69 -3.41
CA PRO A 28 -3.54 16.50 -4.59
C PRO A 28 -4.17 15.10 -4.66
N VAL A 29 -3.46 14.08 -4.18
CA VAL A 29 -3.94 12.70 -4.11
C VAL A 29 -4.74 12.41 -2.84
N ASN A 30 -4.99 13.42 -2.00
CA ASN A 30 -5.68 13.35 -0.71
C ASN A 30 -5.14 12.28 0.27
N SER A 31 -3.86 11.93 0.14
CA SER A 31 -3.17 10.96 1.00
C SER A 31 -2.79 11.55 2.36
N GLU A 32 -2.69 12.88 2.42
CA GLU A 32 -2.18 13.63 3.55
C GLU A 32 -2.97 14.91 3.71
N PHE A 33 -3.32 15.22 4.95
CA PHE A 33 -4.07 16.41 5.30
C PHE A 33 -3.70 16.94 6.69
N ARG A 34 -4.03 18.21 6.93
CA ARG A 34 -3.78 18.90 8.19
C ARG A 34 -5.05 19.55 8.72
N VAL A 35 -5.26 19.42 10.04
CA VAL A 35 -6.33 20.09 10.79
C VAL A 35 -5.72 20.80 11.99
N THR A 36 -5.93 22.10 12.07
CA THR A 36 -5.52 22.94 13.20
C THR A 36 -6.61 22.89 14.27
N VAL A 37 -6.22 22.66 15.53
CA VAL A 37 -7.17 22.70 16.63
C VAL A 37 -7.46 24.16 17.02
N PRO A 38 -8.71 24.53 17.36
CA PRO A 38 -9.06 25.92 17.69
C PRO A 38 -8.22 26.50 18.84
N THR A 39 -7.88 25.66 19.82
CA THR A 39 -6.98 26.00 20.92
C THR A 39 -5.95 24.88 21.09
N PRO A 40 -4.64 25.18 21.16
CA PRO A 40 -3.62 24.16 21.36
C PRO A 40 -3.89 23.31 22.60
N ILE A 41 -3.91 21.99 22.42
CA ILE A 41 -4.16 21.03 23.50
C ILE A 41 -2.89 20.93 24.34
N LYS A 42 -2.98 21.25 25.63
CA LYS A 42 -1.82 21.25 26.53
C LYS A 42 -1.74 19.94 27.31
N ASN A 43 -0.55 19.65 27.82
CA ASN A 43 -0.29 18.53 28.74
C ASN A 43 -0.69 17.16 28.17
N VAL A 44 -0.56 16.98 26.85
CA VAL A 44 -0.88 15.71 26.19
C VAL A 44 0.17 14.68 26.55
N MET A 45 -0.26 13.52 27.04
CA MET A 45 0.63 12.40 27.37
C MET A 45 0.41 11.17 26.50
N ARG A 46 -0.75 11.04 25.88
CA ARG A 46 -1.06 9.87 25.06
C ARG A 46 -1.97 10.23 23.92
N LEU A 47 -1.69 9.64 22.77
CA LEU A 47 -2.54 9.62 21.59
C LEU A 47 -2.88 8.18 21.27
N ARG A 48 -4.13 7.92 20.92
CA ARG A 48 -4.60 6.62 20.47
C ARG A 48 -5.49 6.78 19.24
N LEU A 49 -5.27 5.96 18.22
CA LEU A 49 -6.21 5.83 17.12
C LEU A 49 -7.44 5.05 17.60
N SER A 50 -8.60 5.69 17.59
CA SER A 50 -9.88 5.09 18.00
C SER A 50 -10.59 4.46 16.80
N SER A 51 -10.68 5.20 15.70
CA SER A 51 -11.23 4.69 14.45
C SER A 51 -10.54 5.28 13.23
N VAL A 52 -10.65 4.60 12.09
CA VAL A 52 -10.32 5.14 10.78
C VAL A 52 -11.24 4.54 9.72
N GLU A 53 -11.67 5.40 8.78
CA GLU A 53 -12.56 5.07 7.68
C GLU A 53 -11.86 5.43 6.37
N ILE A 54 -11.41 4.40 5.62
CA ILE A 54 -10.58 4.56 4.42
C ILE A 54 -11.30 3.98 3.20
N PRO A 55 -11.58 4.76 2.15
CA PRO A 55 -12.03 4.20 0.88
C PRO A 55 -10.86 3.49 0.17
N LEU A 56 -11.03 2.22 -0.18
CA LEU A 56 -10.01 1.37 -0.81
C LEU A 56 -9.96 1.59 -2.33
N VAL A 57 -9.67 2.83 -2.73
CA VAL A 57 -9.75 3.29 -4.13
C VAL A 57 -8.42 3.25 -4.88
N GLU A 58 -7.30 3.08 -4.16
CA GLU A 58 -5.98 3.00 -4.77
C GLU A 58 -5.92 1.90 -5.83
N HIS A 59 -5.38 2.23 -6.99
CA HIS A 59 -5.14 1.26 -8.05
C HIS A 59 -3.90 0.43 -7.74
N VAL A 60 -4.06 -0.90 -7.68
CA VAL A 60 -2.96 -1.85 -7.56
C VAL A 60 -2.10 -1.84 -8.83
N PHE A 61 -2.74 -1.67 -9.99
CA PHE A 61 -2.06 -1.56 -11.28
C PHE A 61 -2.12 -0.12 -11.77
N SER A 62 -0.97 0.55 -11.80
CA SER A 62 -0.86 1.95 -12.18
C SER A 62 0.50 2.30 -12.78
N ILE A 63 0.58 3.46 -13.44
CA ILE A 63 1.82 3.98 -14.02
C ILE A 63 2.84 4.24 -12.90
N GLU A 64 2.42 4.78 -11.76
CA GLU A 64 3.30 5.06 -10.62
C GLU A 64 3.86 3.78 -9.99
N ARG A 65 3.11 2.67 -10.06
CA ARG A 65 3.54 1.34 -9.61
C ARG A 65 4.34 0.59 -10.67
N GLY A 66 4.50 1.14 -11.87
CA GLY A 66 5.36 0.61 -12.94
C GLY A 66 5.02 -0.82 -13.35
N ASN A 67 3.76 -1.23 -13.21
CA ASN A 67 3.31 -2.62 -13.37
C ASN A 67 2.25 -2.78 -14.47
N LEU A 68 2.26 -1.91 -15.48
CA LEU A 68 1.33 -1.97 -16.62
C LEU A 68 1.94 -2.58 -17.89
N THR A 69 3.27 -2.67 -17.97
CA THR A 69 3.99 -3.06 -19.19
C THR A 69 5.06 -4.10 -18.90
N PHE A 70 5.48 -4.80 -19.94
CA PHE A 70 6.66 -5.67 -19.96
C PHE A 70 7.21 -5.79 -21.38
N THR A 71 8.37 -6.43 -21.54
CA THR A 71 9.04 -6.59 -22.83
C THR A 71 8.87 -8.02 -23.35
N LEU A 72 8.58 -8.15 -24.64
CA LEU A 72 8.42 -9.42 -25.34
C LEU A 72 9.41 -9.50 -26.50
N SER A 73 10.23 -10.53 -26.52
CA SER A 73 11.11 -10.87 -27.64
C SER A 73 10.55 -12.08 -28.36
N MET A 74 10.33 -11.98 -29.67
CA MET A 74 9.85 -13.09 -30.50
C MET A 74 10.90 -13.45 -31.55
N THR A 75 11.22 -14.73 -31.68
CA THR A 75 12.20 -15.24 -32.65
C THR A 75 11.48 -16.06 -33.71
N GLN A 76 11.54 -15.61 -34.98
CA GLN A 76 10.95 -16.37 -36.08
C GLN A 76 11.85 -17.54 -36.48
N PHE A 77 11.24 -18.70 -36.79
CA PHE A 77 11.91 -19.90 -37.31
C PHE A 77 11.98 -19.95 -38.84
N SER A 78 11.87 -18.79 -39.51
CA SER A 78 12.12 -18.69 -40.95
C SER A 78 13.37 -17.85 -41.18
N PRO A 79 14.29 -18.27 -42.07
CA PRO A 79 15.40 -17.42 -42.48
C PRO A 79 14.89 -16.09 -43.08
N PRO A 80 15.48 -14.93 -42.71
CA PRO A 80 16.51 -14.76 -41.68
C PRO A 80 15.92 -14.84 -40.27
N TYR A 81 16.54 -15.65 -39.39
CA TYR A 81 16.15 -15.76 -37.97
C TYR A 81 16.31 -14.41 -37.30
N ASN A 82 15.22 -13.67 -37.16
CA ASN A 82 15.20 -12.36 -36.55
C ASN A 82 14.49 -12.42 -35.19
N THR A 83 15.12 -11.81 -34.19
CA THR A 83 14.48 -11.54 -32.91
C THR A 83 13.96 -10.11 -32.95
N THR A 84 12.65 -9.95 -32.81
CA THR A 84 12.01 -8.63 -32.70
C THR A 84 11.57 -8.40 -31.26
N VAL A 85 11.85 -7.22 -30.72
CA VAL A 85 11.51 -6.83 -29.35
C VAL A 85 10.33 -5.87 -29.38
N TYR A 86 9.33 -6.16 -28.56
CA TYR A 86 8.10 -5.38 -28.41
C TYR A 86 7.91 -4.96 -26.96
N THR A 87 7.33 -3.79 -26.75
CA THR A 87 6.76 -3.41 -25.44
C THR A 87 5.29 -3.82 -25.43
N VAL A 88 4.91 -4.67 -24.48
CA VAL A 88 3.53 -5.12 -24.30
C VAL A 88 2.83 -4.22 -23.28
N GLY A 89 1.60 -3.82 -23.60
CA GLY A 89 0.80 -2.89 -22.79
C GLY A 89 0.91 -1.44 -23.29
N PRO A 90 0.55 -0.45 -22.44
CA PRO A 90 0.09 -0.61 -21.07
C PRO A 90 -1.28 -1.30 -21.00
N ILE A 91 -1.46 -2.21 -20.03
CA ILE A 91 -2.82 -2.59 -19.62
C ILE A 91 -3.51 -1.39 -18.95
N PRO A 92 -4.85 -1.30 -18.95
CA PRO A 92 -5.55 -0.21 -18.26
C PRO A 92 -5.20 -0.12 -16.77
N GLU A 93 -5.20 1.08 -16.21
CA GLU A 93 -5.03 1.26 -14.76
C GLU A 93 -6.27 0.80 -14.00
N GLY A 94 -6.07 0.23 -12.82
CA GLY A 94 -7.19 -0.20 -11.98
C GLY A 94 -6.89 -1.36 -11.05
N ASN A 95 -7.98 -1.90 -10.50
CA ASN A 95 -7.99 -3.10 -9.70
C ASN A 95 -8.65 -4.24 -10.50
N TYR A 96 -8.05 -5.42 -10.43
CA TYR A 96 -8.42 -6.57 -11.27
C TYR A 96 -8.78 -7.77 -10.40
N THR A 97 -9.66 -8.63 -10.91
CA THR A 97 -9.68 -10.06 -10.55
C THR A 97 -8.62 -10.81 -11.37
N ALA A 98 -8.26 -12.03 -10.94
CA ALA A 98 -7.35 -12.89 -11.69
C ALA A 98 -7.72 -13.02 -13.19
N ASP A 99 -9.00 -13.26 -13.47
CA ASP A 99 -9.51 -13.46 -14.84
C ASP A 99 -9.46 -12.18 -15.67
N SER A 100 -9.86 -11.04 -15.07
CA SER A 100 -9.81 -9.75 -15.75
C SER A 100 -8.38 -9.30 -16.04
N LEU A 101 -7.42 -9.60 -15.15
CA LEU A 101 -6.00 -9.33 -15.37
C LEU A 101 -5.45 -10.19 -16.51
N CYS A 102 -5.75 -11.49 -16.52
CA CYS A 102 -5.35 -12.37 -17.61
C CYS A 102 -5.96 -11.92 -18.95
N SER A 103 -7.21 -11.46 -18.94
CA SER A 103 -7.88 -10.92 -20.13
C SER A 103 -7.22 -9.63 -20.63
N ALA A 104 -6.81 -8.73 -19.72
CA ALA A 104 -6.10 -7.51 -20.11
C ALA A 104 -4.73 -7.82 -20.74
N VAL A 105 -3.97 -8.76 -20.17
CA VAL A 105 -2.69 -9.21 -20.71
C VAL A 105 -2.87 -9.97 -22.03
N GLN A 106 -3.92 -10.78 -22.15
CA GLN A 106 -4.31 -11.47 -23.38
C GLN A 106 -4.54 -10.48 -24.52
N LEU A 107 -5.32 -9.42 -24.27
CA LEU A 107 -5.61 -8.39 -25.27
C LEU A 107 -4.32 -7.67 -25.71
N ALA A 108 -3.46 -7.30 -24.76
CA ALA A 108 -2.19 -6.64 -25.05
C ALA A 108 -1.24 -7.52 -25.89
N LEU A 109 -1.17 -8.82 -25.60
CA LEU A 109 -0.36 -9.77 -26.38
C LEU A 109 -0.96 -10.03 -27.76
N CYS A 110 -2.28 -10.15 -27.88
CA CYS A 110 -2.97 -10.37 -29.16
C CYS A 110 -2.79 -9.22 -30.15
N GLN A 111 -2.57 -7.99 -29.68
CA GLN A 111 -2.24 -6.85 -30.55
C GLN A 111 -0.90 -7.04 -31.28
N ILE A 112 0.03 -7.81 -30.70
CA ILE A 112 1.33 -8.12 -31.31
C ILE A 112 1.22 -9.41 -32.13
N ASN A 113 0.61 -10.46 -31.54
CA ASN A 113 0.43 -11.74 -32.20
C ASN A 113 -0.82 -12.46 -31.68
N SER A 114 -1.76 -12.75 -32.56
CA SER A 114 -3.05 -13.37 -32.21
C SER A 114 -2.95 -14.81 -31.70
N ASN A 115 -1.79 -15.47 -31.82
CA ASN A 115 -1.60 -16.84 -31.35
C ASN A 115 -1.25 -16.92 -29.86
N PHE A 116 -1.16 -15.78 -29.16
CA PHE A 116 -0.99 -15.79 -27.72
C PHE A 116 -2.26 -16.25 -27.01
N THR A 117 -2.10 -17.05 -25.96
CA THR A 117 -3.19 -17.41 -25.05
C THR A 117 -2.73 -17.26 -23.61
N VAL A 118 -3.49 -16.54 -22.79
CA VAL A 118 -3.22 -16.30 -21.36
C VAL A 118 -4.39 -16.83 -20.54
N THR A 119 -4.10 -17.75 -19.61
CA THR A 119 -5.10 -18.40 -18.78
C THR A 119 -4.65 -18.46 -17.33
N ALA A 120 -5.53 -18.15 -16.40
CA ALA A 120 -5.37 -18.53 -14.99
C ALA A 120 -6.11 -19.85 -14.74
N ASP A 121 -5.45 -20.81 -14.09
CA ASP A 121 -6.12 -22.01 -13.60
C ASP A 121 -6.92 -21.65 -12.33
N PRO A 122 -8.25 -21.85 -12.30
CA PRO A 122 -9.08 -21.52 -11.13
C PRO A 122 -8.78 -22.40 -9.90
N ILE A 123 -8.11 -23.55 -10.09
CA ILE A 123 -7.77 -24.47 -9.00
C ILE A 123 -6.40 -24.13 -8.42
N SER A 124 -5.35 -24.10 -9.26
CA SER A 124 -3.99 -23.81 -8.77
C SER A 124 -3.71 -22.31 -8.59
N GLY A 125 -4.47 -21.43 -9.26
CA GLY A 125 -4.23 -19.99 -9.28
C GLY A 125 -3.02 -19.57 -10.12
N PHE A 126 -2.41 -20.49 -10.87
CA PHE A 126 -1.25 -20.22 -11.71
C PHE A 126 -1.66 -19.64 -13.06
N VAL A 127 -0.90 -18.66 -13.53
CA VAL A 127 -1.05 -18.07 -14.85
C VAL A 127 -0.14 -18.78 -15.83
N THR A 128 -0.69 -19.16 -16.98
CA THR A 128 0.04 -19.73 -18.11
C THR A 128 -0.11 -18.83 -19.32
N ILE A 129 1.01 -18.52 -19.97
CA ILE A 129 1.10 -17.81 -21.24
C ILE A 129 1.60 -18.80 -22.29
N LYS A 130 0.91 -18.85 -23.43
CA LYS A 130 1.20 -19.77 -24.53
C LYS A 130 1.28 -19.02 -25.85
N ASN A 131 2.08 -19.52 -26.79
CA ASN A 131 2.03 -19.14 -28.20
C ASN A 131 2.12 -20.40 -29.08
N SER A 132 1.18 -20.56 -30.00
CA SER A 132 1.10 -21.78 -30.83
C SER A 132 1.98 -21.77 -32.09
N ALA A 133 2.74 -20.69 -32.34
CA ALA A 133 3.46 -20.52 -33.60
C ALA A 133 4.92 -20.09 -33.46
N VAL A 134 5.26 -19.30 -32.44
CA VAL A 134 6.57 -18.63 -32.35
C VAL A 134 7.16 -18.78 -30.95
N GLU A 135 8.47 -19.02 -30.88
CA GLU A 135 9.22 -18.96 -29.63
C GLU A 135 9.25 -17.52 -29.12
N PHE A 136 9.04 -17.36 -27.82
CA PHE A 136 9.06 -16.07 -27.19
C PHE A 136 9.85 -16.08 -25.89
N THR A 137 10.42 -14.93 -25.58
CA THR A 137 11.02 -14.62 -24.28
C THR A 137 10.31 -13.39 -23.72
N ILE A 138 9.86 -13.45 -22.47
CA ILE A 138 9.25 -12.32 -21.78
C ILE A 138 10.26 -11.82 -20.73
N ASP A 139 10.54 -10.53 -20.77
CA ASP A 139 11.19 -9.82 -19.66
C ASP A 139 10.14 -8.94 -18.95
N PHE A 140 9.80 -9.35 -17.73
CA PHE A 140 8.81 -8.71 -16.88
C PHE A 140 9.36 -7.53 -16.06
N ASN A 141 10.63 -7.14 -16.23
CA ASN A 141 11.18 -5.96 -15.56
C ASN A 141 10.30 -4.73 -15.82
N SER A 142 9.95 -4.00 -14.77
CA SER A 142 9.35 -2.68 -14.90
C SER A 142 10.25 -1.78 -15.74
N LEU A 143 9.65 -0.91 -16.56
CA LEU A 143 10.38 0.15 -17.26
C LEU A 143 10.92 1.22 -16.29
N ILE A 144 10.41 1.24 -15.05
CA ILE A 144 10.92 2.11 -13.97
C ILE A 144 12.04 1.37 -13.23
N THR A 145 13.27 1.85 -13.36
CA THR A 145 14.49 1.19 -12.85
C THR A 145 14.50 0.98 -11.34
N SER A 146 13.95 1.91 -10.56
CA SER A 146 13.84 1.81 -9.10
C SER A 146 12.82 0.76 -8.64
N ILE A 147 11.83 0.43 -9.47
CA ILE A 147 10.86 -0.64 -9.23
C ILE A 147 11.45 -1.96 -9.70
N ALA A 148 12.07 -1.97 -10.89
CA ALA A 148 12.77 -3.14 -11.39
C ALA A 148 13.84 -3.62 -10.41
N SER A 149 14.61 -2.76 -9.73
CA SER A 149 15.65 -3.21 -8.80
C SER A 149 15.13 -3.90 -7.53
N ARG A 150 13.83 -3.86 -7.23
CA ARG A 150 13.25 -4.46 -6.02
C ARG A 150 13.33 -5.99 -6.03
N LEU A 151 13.48 -6.60 -4.86
CA LEU A 151 13.42 -8.08 -4.73
C LEU A 151 12.01 -8.63 -4.96
N THR A 152 10.98 -7.85 -4.64
CA THR A 152 9.56 -8.19 -4.81
C THR A 152 8.80 -7.02 -5.46
N ASN A 153 7.64 -7.29 -6.06
CA ASN A 153 6.81 -6.25 -6.71
C ASN A 153 7.59 -5.42 -7.76
N TRP A 154 8.44 -6.09 -8.54
CA TRP A 154 9.36 -5.47 -9.50
C TRP A 154 8.75 -5.24 -10.90
N GLY A 155 7.45 -5.46 -11.06
CA GLY A 155 6.72 -5.27 -12.32
C GLY A 155 5.49 -6.17 -12.42
N LEU A 156 4.82 -6.14 -13.58
CA LEU A 156 3.59 -6.90 -13.85
C LEU A 156 3.77 -8.41 -13.66
N GLY A 157 4.92 -8.97 -14.06
CA GLY A 157 5.19 -10.40 -13.94
C GLY A 157 5.15 -10.92 -12.51
N TYR A 158 5.58 -10.12 -11.54
CA TYR A 158 5.52 -10.51 -10.13
C TYR A 158 4.07 -10.75 -9.67
N TYR A 159 3.16 -9.86 -10.08
CA TYR A 159 1.72 -9.94 -9.80
C TYR A 159 1.03 -11.06 -10.57
N LEU A 160 1.52 -11.42 -11.77
CA LEU A 160 1.07 -12.60 -12.52
C LEU A 160 1.57 -13.93 -11.94
N GLY A 161 2.39 -13.92 -10.89
CA GLY A 161 2.88 -15.12 -10.24
C GLY A 161 4.23 -15.63 -10.76
N PHE A 162 4.93 -14.85 -11.59
CA PHE A 162 6.30 -15.17 -11.99
C PHE A 162 7.30 -14.72 -10.92
N ARG A 163 8.29 -15.58 -10.61
CA ARG A 163 9.40 -15.26 -9.69
C ARG A 163 10.75 -15.08 -10.41
N SER A 164 10.81 -15.42 -11.69
CA SER A 164 11.90 -15.07 -12.59
C SER A 164 11.51 -13.85 -13.41
N ARG A 165 12.43 -12.91 -13.58
CA ARG A 165 12.21 -11.68 -14.36
C ARG A 165 12.13 -11.97 -15.85
N VAL A 166 13.04 -12.82 -16.32
CA VAL A 166 13.09 -13.27 -17.70
C VAL A 166 12.64 -14.72 -17.76
N VAL A 167 11.70 -15.02 -18.63
CA VAL A 167 11.16 -16.35 -18.86
C VAL A 167 11.15 -16.66 -20.36
N VAL A 168 11.59 -17.86 -20.72
CA VAL A 168 11.64 -18.33 -22.11
C VAL A 168 10.56 -19.39 -22.30
N GLY A 169 9.77 -19.27 -23.36
CA GLY A 169 8.74 -20.23 -23.72
C GLY A 169 9.35 -21.59 -24.03
N THR A 170 9.00 -22.62 -23.25
CA THR A 170 9.45 -23.99 -23.51
C THR A 170 8.53 -24.65 -24.53
N PHE A 171 9.08 -25.27 -25.58
CA PHE A 171 8.30 -25.97 -26.58
C PHE A 171 7.74 -27.29 -26.02
N ASN A 172 6.42 -27.42 -25.99
CA ASN A 172 5.71 -28.62 -25.54
C ASN A 172 4.39 -28.76 -26.31
N ASN A 173 4.11 -29.95 -26.86
CA ASN A 173 2.87 -30.25 -27.60
C ASN A 173 2.52 -29.21 -28.67
N MET A 174 3.50 -28.84 -29.52
CA MET A 174 3.36 -27.86 -30.61
C MET A 174 3.06 -26.42 -30.16
N VAL A 175 3.29 -26.10 -28.90
CA VAL A 175 3.05 -24.78 -28.32
C VAL A 175 4.24 -24.37 -27.46
N TYR A 176 4.63 -23.10 -27.51
CA TYR A 176 5.58 -22.52 -26.57
C TYR A 176 4.83 -22.09 -25.31
N ILE A 177 5.25 -22.58 -24.15
CA ILE A 177 4.51 -22.43 -22.89
C ILE A 177 5.42 -21.88 -21.80
N VAL A 178 4.88 -20.94 -21.03
CA VAL A 178 5.47 -20.42 -19.79
C VAL A 178 4.38 -20.37 -18.72
N THR A 179 4.67 -20.91 -17.54
CA THR A 179 3.74 -20.93 -16.40
C THR A 179 4.39 -20.26 -15.19
N GLY A 180 3.61 -19.46 -14.47
CA GLY A 180 4.03 -18.84 -13.21
C GLY A 180 4.46 -19.88 -12.18
N THR A 181 5.36 -19.50 -11.28
CA THR A 181 5.83 -20.36 -10.18
C THR A 181 5.09 -20.09 -8.87
N SER A 182 4.15 -19.14 -8.88
CA SER A 182 3.34 -18.71 -7.76
C SER A 182 1.95 -18.30 -8.26
N THR A 183 1.02 -18.12 -7.33
CA THR A 183 -0.34 -17.68 -7.66
C THR A 183 -0.36 -16.21 -8.08
N VAL A 184 -1.34 -15.85 -8.90
CA VAL A 184 -1.64 -14.46 -9.22
C VAL A 184 -1.97 -13.66 -7.95
N SER A 185 -1.42 -12.45 -7.85
CA SER A 185 -1.59 -11.56 -6.69
C SER A 185 -2.19 -10.24 -7.16
N VAL A 186 -3.51 -10.12 -7.03
CA VAL A 186 -4.26 -8.90 -7.41
C VAL A 186 -4.52 -7.95 -6.24
N SER A 187 -4.28 -8.39 -5.00
CA SER A 187 -4.40 -7.57 -3.79
C SER A 187 -3.16 -7.76 -2.89
N PRO A 188 -1.99 -7.24 -3.32
CA PRO A 188 -0.69 -7.51 -2.69
C PRO A 188 -0.43 -6.71 -1.41
N THR A 189 -1.23 -5.67 -1.13
CA THR A 189 -1.01 -4.72 -0.03
C THR A 189 -2.06 -4.92 1.05
N PRO A 190 -1.77 -5.67 2.14
CA PRO A 190 -2.77 -6.00 3.16
C PRO A 190 -2.90 -4.93 4.27
N TYR A 191 -2.11 -3.87 4.24
CA TYR A 191 -2.14 -2.81 5.25
C TYR A 191 -1.58 -1.50 4.71
N TYR A 192 -2.02 -0.41 5.33
CA TYR A 192 -1.39 0.90 5.23
C TYR A 192 -0.67 1.26 6.54
N ILE A 193 0.26 2.20 6.42
CA ILE A 193 0.93 2.84 7.54
C ILE A 193 0.33 4.24 7.66
N LEU A 194 -0.17 4.55 8.86
CA LEU A 194 -0.66 5.87 9.22
C LEU A 194 0.47 6.63 9.90
N GLU A 195 0.88 7.73 9.30
CA GLU A 195 1.83 8.69 9.85
C GLU A 195 1.06 9.83 10.52
N LEU A 196 1.52 10.25 11.70
CA LEU A 196 0.93 11.34 12.47
C LEU A 196 2.01 12.33 12.89
N ARG A 197 1.74 13.63 12.76
CA ARG A 197 2.62 14.71 13.20
C ARG A 197 1.85 15.73 14.03
N CYS A 198 2.38 16.04 15.23
CA CYS A 198 1.76 16.97 16.18
C CYS A 198 2.68 17.41 17.34
N PRO A 199 3.52 18.47 17.21
CA PRO A 199 3.99 19.14 16.00
C PRO A 199 5.16 18.43 15.32
N ASP A 200 5.85 17.55 16.05
CA ASP A 200 6.88 16.66 15.53
C ASP A 200 6.25 15.34 15.08
N SER A 201 6.99 14.59 14.28
CA SER A 201 6.53 13.28 13.81
C SER A 201 6.42 12.30 14.98
N ILE A 202 5.29 11.60 15.05
CA ILE A 202 5.00 10.62 16.09
C ILE A 202 5.42 9.25 15.58
N VAL A 203 6.38 8.65 16.28
CA VAL A 203 6.91 7.32 15.94
C VAL A 203 6.37 6.30 16.95
N GLY A 204 5.33 5.57 16.55
CA GLY A 204 4.77 4.43 17.29
C GLY A 204 5.08 3.07 16.65
N LEU A 205 5.61 3.08 15.42
CA LEU A 205 5.86 1.90 14.59
C LEU A 205 7.12 2.12 13.76
N TYR A 206 7.96 1.07 13.69
CA TYR A 206 9.04 0.96 12.71
C TYR A 206 8.71 -0.18 11.74
N HIS A 207 8.57 0.14 10.46
CA HIS A 207 8.30 -0.83 9.40
C HIS A 207 9.52 -1.02 8.51
N ARG A 208 10.06 -2.24 8.41
CA ARG A 208 11.20 -2.53 7.55
C ARG A 208 10.77 -2.69 6.09
N VAL A 209 11.40 -1.93 5.19
CA VAL A 209 11.17 -1.99 3.74
C VAL A 209 12.18 -2.90 3.04
N ASP A 210 13.47 -2.70 3.34
CA ASP A 210 14.57 -3.49 2.76
C ASP A 210 15.71 -3.68 3.79
N LYS A 211 16.83 -4.31 3.39
CA LYS A 211 17.91 -4.78 4.27
C LYS A 211 18.34 -3.77 5.33
N ASN A 212 18.29 -2.46 5.04
CA ASN A 212 18.60 -1.36 5.98
C ASN A 212 17.64 -0.15 5.91
N SER A 213 16.44 -0.29 5.33
CA SER A 213 15.51 0.83 5.17
C SER A 213 14.24 0.61 5.98
N TYR A 214 13.75 1.67 6.63
CA TYR A 214 12.57 1.66 7.48
C TYR A 214 11.66 2.85 7.17
N VAL A 215 10.36 2.63 7.35
CA VAL A 215 9.32 3.65 7.40
C VAL A 215 8.85 3.77 8.84
N GLU A 216 8.84 4.99 9.36
CA GLU A 216 8.32 5.30 10.68
C GLU A 216 6.86 5.71 10.55
N GLY A 217 6.01 5.24 11.46
CA GLY A 217 4.59 5.58 11.46
C GLY A 217 4.02 5.61 12.87
N PHE A 218 2.79 6.08 12.98
CA PHE A 218 2.02 6.06 14.22
C PHE A 218 1.25 4.75 14.41
N ALA A 219 0.63 4.23 13.34
CA ALA A 219 -0.17 3.01 13.43
C ALA A 219 -0.16 2.20 12.13
N LYS A 220 -0.30 0.88 12.27
CA LYS A 220 -0.59 -0.03 11.15
C LYS A 220 -2.11 -0.20 11.03
N VAL A 221 -2.65 0.08 9.85
CA VAL A 221 -4.08 -0.11 9.53
C VAL A 221 -4.22 -1.32 8.62
N ILE A 222 -4.86 -2.39 9.11
CA ILE A 222 -5.05 -3.62 8.31
C ILE A 222 -6.24 -3.42 7.37
N LEU A 223 -6.04 -3.72 6.10
CA LEU A 223 -7.09 -3.68 5.09
C LEU A 223 -7.79 -5.04 5.04
N ARG A 224 -9.11 -5.03 5.09
CA ARG A 224 -9.98 -6.22 5.04
C ARG A 224 -11.02 -6.13 3.94
N GLY A 225 -11.41 -4.92 3.54
CA GLY A 225 -12.33 -4.68 2.44
C GLY A 225 -11.72 -5.00 1.08
N ASN A 226 -12.61 -5.20 0.10
CA ASN A 226 -12.19 -5.29 -1.30
C ASN A 226 -11.99 -3.88 -1.88
N SER A 227 -11.32 -3.82 -3.03
CA SER A 227 -11.20 -2.58 -3.81
C SER A 227 -12.57 -1.91 -4.01
N TYR A 228 -12.57 -0.58 -3.98
CA TYR A 228 -13.74 0.28 -4.12
C TYR A 228 -14.78 0.17 -3.00
N GLN A 229 -14.42 -0.42 -1.86
CA GLN A 229 -15.23 -0.41 -0.64
C GLN A 229 -14.60 0.48 0.43
N ILE A 230 -15.39 0.84 1.44
CA ILE A 230 -14.88 1.55 2.62
C ILE A 230 -14.39 0.51 3.64
N GLN A 231 -13.13 0.65 4.03
CA GLN A 231 -12.53 -0.03 5.16
C GLN A 231 -12.88 0.73 6.45
N PHE A 232 -13.52 0.04 7.38
CA PHE A 232 -13.70 0.51 8.75
C PHE A 232 -12.72 -0.21 9.67
N ASP A 233 -11.99 0.54 10.48
CA ASP A 233 -11.21 0.00 11.57
C ASP A 233 -11.62 0.73 12.85
N ASP A 234 -12.41 0.05 13.66
CA ASP A 234 -13.09 0.53 14.86
C ASP A 234 -12.34 0.15 16.15
N GLY A 235 -11.07 -0.27 16.02
CA GLY A 235 -10.30 -0.76 17.17
C GLY A 235 -10.75 -2.12 17.69
N SER A 236 -11.58 -2.86 16.95
CA SER A 236 -11.92 -4.26 17.27
C SER A 236 -10.71 -5.21 17.22
N ASN A 237 -9.66 -4.83 16.50
CA ASN A 237 -8.40 -5.55 16.54
C ASN A 237 -7.63 -5.23 17.83
N LEU A 238 -7.02 -6.25 18.44
CA LEU A 238 -6.17 -6.11 19.64
C LEU A 238 -4.83 -5.42 19.36
N LEU A 239 -4.68 -4.76 18.21
CA LEU A 239 -3.47 -4.04 17.88
C LEU A 239 -3.43 -2.74 18.67
N ARG A 240 -2.34 -2.56 19.39
CA ARG A 240 -2.09 -1.33 20.11
C ARG A 240 -1.71 -0.24 19.11
N LYS A 241 -2.60 0.74 18.94
CA LYS A 241 -2.42 1.90 18.04
C LYS A 241 -2.37 3.19 18.85
N GLU A 242 -1.40 3.25 19.76
CA GLU A 242 -1.24 4.38 20.66
C GLU A 242 0.23 4.69 20.87
N MET A 243 0.49 5.96 21.17
CA MET A 243 1.80 6.46 21.54
C MET A 243 1.67 7.17 22.89
N ASN A 244 2.59 6.86 23.80
CA ASN A 244 2.74 7.56 25.06
C ASN A 244 3.96 8.47 24.97
N PHE A 245 3.78 9.75 25.25
CA PHE A 245 4.88 10.70 25.34
C PHE A 245 5.65 10.48 26.64
N LEU A 246 6.97 10.66 26.57
CA LEU A 246 7.83 10.62 27.75
C LEU A 246 7.55 11.81 28.67
N ALA A 247 7.38 12.99 28.10
CA ALA A 247 6.98 14.20 28.82
C ALA A 247 5.68 14.77 28.23
N PRO A 248 4.88 15.52 29.00
CA PRO A 248 3.67 16.15 28.48
C PRO A 248 4.01 17.14 27.36
N VAL A 249 3.31 17.03 26.23
CA VAL A 249 3.53 17.89 25.05
C VAL A 249 2.32 18.78 24.76
N THR A 250 2.53 19.83 23.98
CA THR A 250 1.45 20.68 23.46
C THR A 250 1.18 20.31 22.00
N VAL A 251 -0.09 20.08 21.65
CA VAL A 251 -0.54 19.70 20.31
C VAL A 251 -1.32 20.86 19.67
N PRO A 252 -0.71 21.60 18.72
CA PRO A 252 -1.37 22.73 18.04
C PRO A 252 -2.15 22.33 16.78
N TYR A 253 -1.85 21.17 16.19
CA TYR A 253 -2.52 20.65 15.00
C TYR A 253 -2.29 19.14 14.89
N PHE A 254 -3.08 18.50 14.04
CA PHE A 254 -2.85 17.13 13.58
C PHE A 254 -2.56 17.16 12.09
N GLN A 255 -1.42 16.61 11.68
CA GLN A 255 -1.11 16.33 10.29
C GLN A 255 -1.02 14.82 10.13
N VAL A 256 -1.82 14.29 9.21
CA VAL A 256 -2.01 12.85 9.04
C VAL A 256 -1.69 12.48 7.61
N ARG A 257 -0.94 11.39 7.41
CA ARG A 257 -0.57 10.86 6.10
C ARG A 257 -0.75 9.35 6.06
N LEU A 258 -1.31 8.83 4.97
CA LEU A 258 -1.38 7.40 4.65
C LEU A 258 -0.29 7.03 3.66
N THR A 259 0.48 6.00 4.00
CA THR A 259 1.49 5.41 3.14
C THR A 259 1.29 3.91 2.96
N ASP A 260 1.73 3.41 1.81
CA ASP A 260 1.86 1.99 1.55
C ASP A 260 3.08 1.40 2.29
N PRO A 261 3.28 0.07 2.28
CA PRO A 261 4.42 -0.56 2.97
C PRO A 261 5.80 -0.07 2.51
N TRP A 262 5.91 0.60 1.36
CA TRP A 262 7.17 1.18 0.88
C TRP A 262 7.36 2.64 1.30
N GLY A 263 6.42 3.21 2.07
CA GLY A 263 6.45 4.62 2.47
C GLY A 263 5.96 5.57 1.37
N THR A 264 5.40 5.02 0.28
CA THR A 264 4.85 5.82 -0.81
C THR A 264 3.46 6.31 -0.39
N PRO A 265 3.12 7.59 -0.59
CA PRO A 265 1.76 8.07 -0.33
C PRO A 265 0.71 7.25 -1.09
N VAL A 266 -0.36 6.86 -0.40
CA VAL A 266 -1.49 6.15 -1.02
C VAL A 266 -2.24 7.12 -1.92
N ASN A 267 -2.45 6.78 -3.19
CA ASN A 267 -3.24 7.63 -4.06
C ASN A 267 -4.75 7.43 -3.80
N MET A 268 -5.38 8.40 -3.11
CA MET A 268 -6.80 8.32 -2.77
C MET A 268 -7.72 8.72 -3.93
N LEU A 269 -7.19 9.03 -5.12
CA LEU A 269 -7.98 9.46 -6.29
C LEU A 269 -9.00 10.57 -5.92
N ASN A 270 -8.56 11.51 -5.07
CA ASN A 270 -9.37 12.60 -4.54
C ASN A 270 -10.62 12.16 -3.72
N ASN A 271 -10.66 10.92 -3.21
CA ASN A 271 -11.69 10.49 -2.27
C ASN A 271 -11.36 10.96 -0.85
N ASP A 272 -12.40 11.30 -0.10
CA ASP A 272 -12.28 11.72 1.29
C ASP A 272 -12.21 10.55 2.26
N TRP A 273 -11.54 10.75 3.38
CA TRP A 273 -11.38 9.77 4.44
C TRP A 273 -11.29 10.45 5.80
N SER A 274 -11.52 9.68 6.86
CA SER A 274 -11.59 10.21 8.22
C SER A 274 -10.92 9.29 9.23
N LEU A 275 -10.58 9.85 10.38
CA LEU A 275 -10.14 9.12 11.56
C LEU A 275 -10.58 9.82 12.85
N THR A 276 -10.59 9.06 13.94
CA THR A 276 -10.81 9.58 15.27
C THR A 276 -9.60 9.31 16.16
N LEU A 277 -9.07 10.35 16.79
CA LEU A 277 -8.00 10.27 17.78
C LEU A 277 -8.56 10.47 19.19
N GLU A 278 -8.18 9.59 20.11
CA GLU A 278 -8.32 9.78 21.56
C GLU A 278 -7.06 10.43 22.11
N VAL A 279 -7.23 11.56 22.80
CA VAL A 279 -6.14 12.35 23.39
C VAL A 279 -6.29 12.32 24.90
N THR A 280 -5.23 11.89 25.61
CA THR A 280 -5.17 11.93 27.07
C THR A 280 -4.31 13.10 27.55
N GLU A 281 -4.91 13.99 28.33
CA GLU A 281 -4.31 15.19 28.92
C GLU A 281 -4.10 14.98 30.44
N ILE A 282 -3.03 15.53 31.01
CA ILE A 282 -2.89 15.65 32.47
C ILE A 282 -3.61 16.91 32.94
N VAL A 283 -4.53 16.74 33.89
CA VAL A 283 -5.19 17.86 34.58
C VAL A 283 -4.63 18.12 35.97
N ASN A 284 -4.05 17.12 36.63
CA ASN A 284 -3.52 17.26 37.97
C ASN A 284 -2.08 17.84 37.98
N SER A 285 -1.89 18.96 38.67
CA SER A 285 -0.60 19.67 38.73
C SER A 285 0.51 18.87 39.42
N LYS A 286 0.18 18.06 40.43
CA LYS A 286 1.17 17.21 41.11
C LYS A 286 1.68 16.11 40.18
N THR A 287 0.76 15.43 39.50
CA THR A 287 1.09 14.40 38.51
C THR A 287 1.92 14.97 37.35
N TYR A 288 1.57 16.18 36.88
CA TYR A 288 2.35 16.88 35.86
C TYR A 288 3.79 17.14 36.33
N GLY A 289 3.95 17.69 37.54
CA GLY A 289 5.27 18.03 38.09
C GLY A 289 6.17 16.81 38.32
N GLU A 290 5.61 15.67 38.73
CA GLU A 290 6.35 14.42 38.91
C GLU A 290 6.90 13.89 37.58
N LEU A 291 6.09 13.93 36.51
CA LEU A 291 6.50 13.47 35.18
C LEU A 291 7.53 14.38 34.53
N SER A 292 7.33 15.71 34.58
CA SER A 292 8.30 16.68 34.00
C SER A 292 9.70 16.49 34.59
N ARG A 293 9.79 16.36 35.92
CA ARG A 293 11.08 16.20 36.62
C ARG A 293 11.78 14.88 36.32
N THR A 294 11.03 13.83 35.98
CA THR A 294 11.60 12.51 35.72
C THR A 294 12.36 12.48 34.39
N TYR A 295 11.93 13.28 33.40
CA TYR A 295 12.48 13.27 32.03
C TYR A 295 13.32 14.51 31.68
N GLU A 296 13.54 15.44 32.63
CA GLU A 296 14.45 16.58 32.52
C GLU A 296 15.95 16.23 32.78
N ARG A 297 16.31 14.94 32.84
CA ARG A 297 17.69 14.47 33.06
C ARG A 297 18.35 13.93 31.81
#